data_AF-A0A522QMX8-F1
#
_entry.id   AF-A0A522QMX8-F1
#
_cell.length_a   1.000
_cell.length_b   1.000
_cell.length_c   1.000
_cell.angle_alpha   90.00
_cell.angle_beta   90.00
_cell.angle_gamma   90.00
#
_symmetry.space_group_name_H-M   'P 1'
#
loop_
_entity.id
_entity.type
_entity.pdbx_description
1 polymer ?
#
loop_
_entity_poly.entity_id
_entity_poly.type
_entity_poly.pdbx_seq_one_letter_code
_entity_poly.pdbx_strand_id
1 'polypeptide(L)'
;MNTIREDDLIESVEDAVQYISIYHPPDYIRHLARAYEVEESPAARDAIAQILTNSRMCAEGHRPICQDTGIVNVFMKVGMDVHFDTRHSLQELCDEGVRRGYANVDNPLRFSIVSDPLFSRRNTGDNTPCVLHVTLVPGDTVDVQVAAKGGGSENKSQFVMLNPNDSVVDWVLATVPHMGAGWCPPGMLGIGVGGTAEKAMIMAKESLMDNIDMHELLARGPRNELEELRIELYRKVNALGIGAQGLGGLSTVLDVKIMTWPTHAASKPVAMIPNCAATRHIHFVLDGRGPAALTPPPLSDWPQVHWTPDYQASRAVNLDTLTREEIATWKAGERLLLSG
;
A
#
# COMPACT_ATOMS: atom_id res chain seq x y z
N MET A 1 0.89 -22.72 -26.57
CA MET A 1 -0.32 -21.98 -26.15
C MET A 1 -0.75 -22.59 -24.84
N ASN A 2 -0.45 -21.91 -23.73
CA ASN A 2 -0.88 -22.38 -22.43
C ASN A 2 -2.35 -22.01 -22.24
N THR A 3 -3.12 -22.94 -21.70
CA THR A 3 -4.52 -22.72 -21.38
C THR A 3 -4.65 -22.40 -19.90
N ILE A 4 -5.16 -21.22 -19.57
CA ILE A 4 -5.48 -20.83 -18.19
C ILE A 4 -6.97 -21.12 -17.98
N ARG A 5 -7.30 -21.95 -16.97
CA ARG A 5 -8.69 -22.24 -16.65
C ARG A 5 -9.30 -21.09 -15.85
N GLU A 6 -10.60 -20.92 -15.99
CA GLU A 6 -11.39 -19.98 -15.19
C GLU A 6 -11.11 -20.11 -13.69
N ASP A 7 -11.25 -21.33 -13.16
CA ASP A 7 -11.07 -21.60 -11.73
C ASP A 7 -9.64 -21.30 -11.25
N ASP A 8 -8.62 -21.55 -12.08
CA ASP A 8 -7.23 -21.29 -11.71
C ASP A 8 -7.00 -19.79 -11.45
N LEU A 9 -7.59 -18.91 -12.26
CA LEU A 9 -7.48 -17.46 -12.06
C LEU A 9 -8.32 -16.99 -10.86
N ILE A 10 -9.55 -17.48 -10.73
CA ILE A 10 -10.45 -17.10 -9.63
C ILE A 10 -9.81 -17.47 -8.27
N GLU A 11 -9.37 -18.72 -8.13
CA GLU A 11 -8.73 -19.24 -6.91
C GLU A 11 -7.45 -18.47 -6.58
N SER A 12 -6.62 -18.18 -7.59
CA SER A 12 -5.39 -17.41 -7.37
C SER A 12 -5.65 -15.97 -6.90
N VAL A 13 -6.72 -15.32 -7.38
CA VAL A 13 -7.11 -13.98 -6.94
C VAL A 13 -7.73 -14.02 -5.55
N GLU A 14 -8.56 -15.01 -5.25
CA GLU A 14 -9.12 -15.27 -3.92
C GLU A 14 -8.00 -15.44 -2.88
N ASP A 15 -7.06 -16.33 -3.15
CA ASP A 15 -5.91 -16.61 -2.29
C ASP A 15 -5.02 -15.39 -2.14
N ALA A 16 -4.79 -14.63 -3.23
CA ALA A 16 -4.02 -13.40 -3.17
C ALA A 16 -4.66 -12.34 -2.28
N VAL A 17 -5.98 -12.16 -2.35
CA VAL A 17 -6.73 -11.23 -1.50
C VAL A 17 -6.62 -11.62 -0.03
N GLN A 18 -6.78 -12.91 0.28
CA GLN A 18 -6.64 -13.43 1.63
C GLN A 18 -5.22 -13.26 2.15
N TYR A 19 -4.22 -13.64 1.34
CA TYR A 19 -2.81 -13.50 1.66
C TYR A 19 -2.43 -12.06 2.01
N ILE A 20 -2.72 -11.11 1.13
CA ILE A 20 -2.31 -9.71 1.33
C ILE A 20 -3.11 -9.04 2.45
N SER A 21 -4.23 -9.61 2.88
CA SER A 21 -4.94 -9.12 4.07
C SER A 21 -4.17 -9.44 5.36
N ILE A 22 -3.46 -10.58 5.40
CA ILE A 22 -2.80 -11.12 6.59
C ILE A 22 -1.30 -10.76 6.64
N TYR A 23 -0.60 -10.84 5.51
CA TYR A 23 0.86 -10.77 5.45
C TYR A 23 1.34 -9.48 4.79
N HIS A 24 2.28 -8.79 5.46
CA HIS A 24 3.07 -7.77 4.80
C HIS A 24 4.16 -8.40 3.92
N PRO A 25 4.57 -7.72 2.83
CA PRO A 25 5.79 -8.06 2.11
C PRO A 25 7.03 -8.09 3.04
N PRO A 26 7.90 -9.12 2.98
CA PRO A 26 9.05 -9.24 3.88
C PRO A 26 10.04 -8.08 3.82
N ASP A 27 10.22 -7.49 2.65
CA ASP A 27 11.00 -6.28 2.41
C ASP A 27 10.44 -5.05 3.14
N TYR A 28 9.12 -4.89 3.21
CA TYR A 28 8.48 -3.86 4.04
C TYR A 28 8.78 -4.07 5.52
N ILE A 29 8.66 -5.31 6.02
CA ILE A 29 8.96 -5.63 7.42
C ILE A 29 10.42 -5.28 7.75
N ARG A 30 11.37 -5.68 6.89
CA ARG A 30 12.80 -5.40 7.08
C ARG A 30 13.12 -3.91 7.09
N HIS A 31 12.54 -3.14 6.17
CA HIS A 31 12.76 -1.68 6.12
C HIS A 31 12.12 -0.97 7.31
N LEU A 32 10.93 -1.40 7.73
CA LEU A 32 10.28 -0.85 8.91
C LEU A 32 11.04 -1.20 10.21
N ALA A 33 11.63 -2.40 10.29
CA ALA A 33 12.49 -2.80 11.40
C ALA A 33 13.75 -1.92 11.49
N ARG A 34 14.40 -1.64 10.36
CA ARG A 34 15.54 -0.70 10.32
C ARG A 34 15.13 0.70 10.74
N ALA A 35 13.97 1.18 10.27
CA ALA A 35 13.41 2.46 10.71
C ALA A 35 13.19 2.50 12.23
N TYR A 36 12.67 1.42 12.82
CA TYR A 36 12.50 1.30 14.28
C TYR A 36 13.82 1.38 15.06
N GLU A 37 14.88 0.75 14.55
CA GLU A 37 16.20 0.69 15.19
C GLU A 37 16.87 2.06 15.28
N VAL A 38 16.69 2.90 14.26
CA VAL A 38 17.33 4.22 14.18
C VAL A 38 16.45 5.38 14.65
N GLU A 39 15.14 5.15 14.85
CA GLU A 39 14.21 6.22 15.23
C GLU A 39 14.52 6.80 16.62
N GLU A 40 14.66 8.12 16.66
CA GLU A 40 15.01 8.88 17.86
C GLU A 40 13.78 9.44 18.58
N SER A 41 12.70 9.75 17.84
CA SER A 41 11.45 10.24 18.40
C SER A 41 10.72 9.11 19.14
N PRO A 42 10.50 9.20 20.47
CA PRO A 42 9.81 8.15 21.21
C PRO A 42 8.42 7.86 20.65
N ALA A 43 7.68 8.90 20.23
CA ALA A 43 6.34 8.77 19.68
C ALA A 43 6.33 8.04 18.32
N ALA A 44 7.24 8.38 17.41
CA ALA A 44 7.35 7.67 16.13
C ALA A 44 7.89 6.25 16.30
N ARG A 45 8.84 6.05 17.22
CA ARG A 45 9.36 4.71 17.53
C ARG A 45 8.27 3.81 18.09
N ASP A 46 7.43 4.31 18.99
CA ASP A 46 6.24 3.63 19.50
C ASP A 46 5.23 3.32 18.38
N ALA A 47 5.01 4.25 17.46
CA ALA A 47 4.10 4.03 16.32
C ALA A 47 4.63 2.92 15.38
N ILE A 48 5.92 2.93 15.06
CA ILE A 48 6.54 1.89 14.24
C ILE A 48 6.46 0.52 14.94
N ALA A 49 6.75 0.48 16.24
CA ALA A 49 6.62 -0.74 17.04
C ALA A 49 5.19 -1.30 17.03
N GLN A 50 4.18 -0.45 17.14
CA GLN A 50 2.78 -0.88 17.04
C GLN A 50 2.45 -1.49 15.67
N ILE A 51 2.97 -0.90 14.58
CA ILE A 51 2.79 -1.46 13.22
C ILE A 51 3.44 -2.84 13.11
N LEU A 52 4.69 -2.99 13.59
CA LEU A 52 5.41 -4.27 13.56
C LEU A 52 4.72 -5.34 14.42
N THR A 53 4.29 -4.98 15.63
CA THR A 53 3.53 -5.87 16.53
C THR A 53 2.20 -6.28 15.91
N ASN A 54 1.42 -5.33 15.40
CA ASN A 54 0.17 -5.62 14.71
C ASN A 54 0.39 -6.55 13.52
N SER A 55 1.40 -6.27 12.68
CA SER A 55 1.73 -7.13 11.56
C SER A 55 2.02 -8.56 11.96
N ARG A 56 2.77 -8.77 13.05
CA ARG A 56 3.09 -10.12 13.55
C ARG A 56 1.84 -10.81 14.10
N MET A 57 1.04 -10.09 14.89
CA MET A 57 -0.23 -10.60 15.42
C MET A 57 -1.21 -11.00 14.31
N CYS A 58 -1.24 -10.26 13.20
CA CYS A 58 -2.03 -10.62 12.02
C CYS A 58 -1.55 -11.92 11.39
N ALA A 59 -0.22 -12.08 11.18
CA ALA A 59 0.36 -13.29 10.63
C ALA A 59 0.15 -14.53 11.53
N GLU A 60 0.24 -14.38 12.85
CA GLU A 60 -0.01 -15.47 13.81
C GLU A 60 -1.51 -15.77 13.94
N GLY A 61 -2.34 -14.72 14.05
CA GLY A 61 -3.76 -14.80 14.33
C GLY A 61 -4.68 -14.93 13.12
N HIS A 62 -4.12 -14.89 11.90
CA HIS A 62 -4.85 -14.93 10.64
C HIS A 62 -5.97 -13.89 10.56
N ARG A 63 -5.60 -12.62 10.81
CA ARG A 63 -6.52 -11.48 10.82
C ARG A 63 -6.03 -10.36 9.90
N PRO A 64 -6.92 -9.51 9.38
CA PRO A 64 -6.53 -8.44 8.49
C PRO A 64 -5.63 -7.41 9.21
N ILE A 65 -4.56 -6.99 8.54
CA ILE A 65 -3.60 -5.97 8.99
C ILE A 65 -4.28 -4.63 9.35
N CYS A 66 -5.39 -4.31 8.66
CA CYS A 66 -6.10 -3.06 8.81
C CYS A 66 -7.60 -3.29 8.71
N GLN A 67 -8.38 -2.55 9.49
CA GLN A 67 -9.84 -2.54 9.42
C GLN A 67 -10.36 -2.11 8.05
N ASP A 68 -9.59 -1.28 7.33
CA ASP A 68 -9.83 -0.96 5.93
C ASP A 68 -9.13 -1.97 5.03
N THR A 69 -9.83 -3.06 4.73
CA THR A 69 -9.33 -4.14 3.85
C THR A 69 -9.14 -3.67 2.40
N GLY A 70 -9.69 -2.51 2.03
CA GLY A 70 -9.32 -1.74 0.84
C GLY A 70 -10.10 -2.07 -0.44
N ILE A 71 -9.80 -1.34 -1.51
CA ILE A 71 -10.20 -1.66 -2.88
C ILE A 71 -9.13 -2.52 -3.54
N VAL A 72 -9.54 -3.60 -4.22
CA VAL A 72 -8.60 -4.47 -4.94
C VAL A 72 -8.27 -3.87 -6.29
N ASN A 73 -6.97 -3.77 -6.57
CA ASN A 73 -6.42 -3.45 -7.89
C ASN A 73 -5.69 -4.68 -8.40
N VAL A 74 -5.93 -5.04 -9.66
CA VAL A 74 -5.28 -6.16 -10.34
C VAL A 74 -4.56 -5.62 -11.57
N PHE A 75 -3.25 -5.79 -11.62
CA PHE A 75 -2.45 -5.53 -12.82
C PHE A 75 -2.11 -6.86 -13.46
N MET A 76 -2.55 -7.07 -14.69
CA MET A 76 -2.40 -8.33 -15.41
C MET A 76 -1.64 -8.11 -16.72
N LYS A 77 -0.50 -8.77 -16.88
CA LYS A 77 0.21 -8.85 -18.16
C LYS A 77 -0.08 -10.22 -18.77
N VAL A 78 -0.84 -10.21 -19.86
CA VAL A 78 -1.31 -11.41 -20.55
C VAL A 78 -0.43 -11.69 -21.75
N GLY A 79 0.23 -12.86 -21.75
CA GLY A 79 0.96 -13.38 -22.89
C GLY A 79 0.05 -13.54 -24.11
N MET A 80 0.49 -13.07 -25.28
CA MET A 80 -0.27 -13.16 -26.53
C MET A 80 -0.54 -14.61 -26.98
N ASP A 81 0.24 -15.58 -26.48
CA ASP A 81 0.07 -17.01 -26.75
C ASP A 81 -0.73 -17.72 -25.64
N VAL A 82 -1.40 -16.98 -24.76
CA VAL A 82 -2.32 -17.51 -23.74
C VAL A 82 -3.72 -17.69 -24.31
N HIS A 83 -4.35 -18.81 -23.98
CA HIS A 83 -5.78 -19.02 -24.15
C HIS A 83 -6.47 -19.13 -22.78
N PHE A 84 -7.48 -18.32 -22.51
CA PHE A 84 -8.33 -18.52 -21.32
C PHE A 84 -9.49 -19.44 -21.67
N ASP A 85 -9.63 -20.55 -20.94
CA ASP A 85 -10.76 -21.48 -21.04
C ASP A 85 -11.93 -20.98 -20.17
N THR A 86 -12.65 -20.00 -20.70
CA THR A 86 -13.76 -19.31 -20.02
C THR A 86 -14.72 -18.71 -21.05
N ARG A 87 -15.96 -18.44 -20.60
CA ARG A 87 -16.92 -17.60 -21.32
C ARG A 87 -17.11 -16.22 -20.67
N HIS A 88 -16.54 -16.02 -19.50
CA HIS A 88 -16.59 -14.77 -18.74
C HIS A 88 -15.42 -13.86 -19.13
N SER A 89 -15.61 -12.56 -18.92
CA SER A 89 -14.55 -11.57 -19.06
C SER A 89 -13.52 -11.68 -17.93
N LEU A 90 -12.28 -11.23 -18.17
CA LEU A 90 -11.26 -11.17 -17.11
C LEU A 90 -11.71 -10.34 -15.88
N GLN A 91 -12.54 -9.31 -16.10
CA GLN A 91 -13.13 -8.52 -15.02
C GLN A 91 -14.04 -9.39 -14.15
N GLU A 92 -14.95 -10.16 -14.75
CA GLU A 92 -15.85 -11.06 -14.01
C GLU A 92 -15.08 -12.13 -13.24
N LEU A 93 -13.99 -12.66 -13.82
CA LEU A 93 -13.13 -13.63 -13.14
C LEU A 93 -12.42 -13.01 -11.92
N CYS A 94 -11.84 -11.81 -12.08
CA CYS A 94 -11.18 -11.12 -10.99
C CYS A 94 -12.19 -10.70 -9.90
N ASP A 95 -13.36 -10.20 -10.28
CA ASP A 95 -14.42 -9.83 -9.35
C ASP A 95 -14.94 -11.03 -8.56
N GLU A 96 -15.04 -12.20 -9.19
CA GLU A 96 -15.41 -13.42 -8.49
C GLU A 96 -14.35 -13.86 -7.47
N GLY A 97 -13.07 -13.83 -7.85
CA GLY A 97 -11.98 -14.10 -6.90
C GLY A 97 -11.97 -13.11 -5.72
N VAL A 98 -12.19 -11.83 -5.99
CA VAL A 98 -12.31 -10.79 -4.95
C VAL A 98 -13.52 -11.02 -4.06
N ARG A 99 -14.69 -11.34 -4.63
CA ARG A 99 -15.91 -11.63 -3.88
C ARG A 99 -15.69 -12.80 -2.92
N ARG A 100 -15.13 -13.92 -3.41
CA ARG A 100 -14.82 -15.10 -2.58
C ARG A 100 -13.80 -14.77 -1.50
N GLY A 101 -12.72 -14.09 -1.88
CA GLY A 101 -11.69 -13.62 -0.94
C GLY A 101 -12.28 -12.76 0.18
N TYR A 102 -13.16 -11.81 -0.12
CA TYR A 102 -13.75 -10.95 0.92
C TYR A 102 -14.81 -11.67 1.78
N ALA A 103 -15.54 -12.63 1.20
CA ALA A 103 -16.58 -13.41 1.86
C ALA A 103 -16.08 -14.68 2.56
N ASN A 104 -14.76 -14.93 2.57
CA ASN A 104 -14.16 -16.08 3.21
C ASN A 104 -14.56 -16.14 4.70
N VAL A 105 -15.11 -17.27 5.13
CA VAL A 105 -15.68 -17.43 6.48
C VAL A 105 -14.63 -17.54 7.58
N ASP A 106 -13.41 -17.96 7.24
CA ASP A 106 -12.30 -18.14 8.19
C ASP A 106 -11.58 -16.80 8.45
N ASN A 107 -11.60 -15.89 7.48
CA ASN A 107 -11.06 -14.54 7.61
C ASN A 107 -11.92 -13.52 6.81
N PRO A 108 -13.10 -13.15 7.34
CA PRO A 108 -14.01 -12.24 6.66
C PRO A 108 -13.43 -10.82 6.60
N LEU A 109 -13.48 -10.21 5.42
CA LEU A 109 -12.96 -8.88 5.16
C LEU A 109 -14.08 -7.83 5.12
N ARG A 110 -13.74 -6.55 5.15
CA ARG A 110 -14.71 -5.46 5.18
C ARG A 110 -15.12 -5.02 3.77
N PHE A 111 -16.40 -5.16 3.42
CA PHE A 111 -16.95 -4.61 2.18
C PHE A 111 -17.02 -3.07 2.23
N SER A 112 -16.23 -2.42 1.38
CA SER A 112 -15.98 -0.98 1.39
C SER A 112 -16.34 -0.28 0.06
N ILE A 113 -16.75 -1.04 -0.97
CA ILE A 113 -17.14 -0.50 -2.28
C ILE A 113 -18.61 -0.07 -2.28
N VAL A 114 -18.88 1.04 -2.96
CA VAL A 114 -20.22 1.57 -3.19
C VAL A 114 -20.58 1.51 -4.67
N SER A 115 -21.81 1.10 -4.99
CA SER A 115 -22.27 0.91 -6.37
C SER A 115 -22.51 2.22 -7.12
N ASP A 116 -22.88 3.27 -6.39
CA ASP A 116 -23.23 4.58 -6.94
C ASP A 116 -22.37 5.65 -6.26
N PRO A 117 -21.28 6.10 -6.91
CA PRO A 117 -20.34 7.03 -6.28
C PRO A 117 -20.90 8.45 -6.12
N LEU A 118 -21.96 8.82 -6.86
CA LEU A 118 -22.46 10.20 -6.93
C LEU A 118 -23.68 10.45 -6.03
N PHE A 119 -24.60 9.48 -5.91
CA PHE A 119 -25.87 9.71 -5.23
C PHE A 119 -26.08 8.78 -4.04
N SER A 120 -26.62 7.58 -4.27
CA SER A 120 -27.10 6.69 -3.22
C SER A 120 -25.98 6.10 -2.37
N ARG A 121 -24.77 5.94 -2.93
CA ARG A 121 -23.58 5.38 -2.26
C ARG A 121 -23.87 4.07 -1.52
N ARG A 122 -24.79 3.26 -2.06
CA ARG A 122 -25.15 1.95 -1.51
C ARG A 122 -23.94 1.03 -1.54
N ASN A 123 -23.66 0.34 -0.45
CA ASN A 123 -22.59 -0.67 -0.39
C ASN A 123 -22.91 -1.83 -1.35
N THR A 124 -21.91 -2.37 -2.03
CA THR A 124 -22.10 -3.49 -2.97
C THR A 124 -22.37 -4.81 -2.25
N GLY A 125 -21.93 -4.94 -1.00
CA GLY A 125 -22.13 -6.12 -0.17
C GLY A 125 -21.13 -7.25 -0.41
N ASP A 126 -20.15 -7.03 -1.29
CA ASP A 126 -19.13 -8.03 -1.64
C ASP A 126 -17.75 -7.44 -1.99
N ASN A 127 -17.56 -6.13 -1.81
CA ASN A 127 -16.35 -5.38 -2.16
C ASN A 127 -15.95 -5.40 -3.64
N THR A 128 -16.86 -5.78 -4.54
CA THR A 128 -16.66 -5.68 -6.00
C THR A 128 -17.35 -4.42 -6.55
N PRO A 129 -16.99 -3.94 -7.77
CA PRO A 129 -15.92 -4.44 -8.63
C PRO A 129 -14.52 -4.06 -8.14
N CYS A 130 -13.55 -4.90 -8.48
CA CYS A 130 -12.13 -4.58 -8.42
C CYS A 130 -11.73 -3.67 -9.60
N VAL A 131 -10.57 -3.03 -9.51
CA VAL A 131 -9.99 -2.24 -10.60
C VAL A 131 -8.99 -3.10 -11.36
N LEU A 132 -9.37 -3.59 -12.55
CA LEU A 132 -8.52 -4.43 -13.39
C LEU A 132 -7.82 -3.60 -14.49
N HIS A 133 -6.50 -3.75 -14.57
CA HIS A 133 -5.65 -3.25 -15.65
C HIS A 133 -5.05 -4.42 -16.42
N VAL A 134 -5.31 -4.51 -17.73
CA VAL A 134 -4.78 -5.57 -18.60
C VAL A 134 -3.82 -5.00 -19.62
N THR A 135 -2.63 -5.59 -19.73
CA THR A 135 -1.64 -5.30 -20.77
C THR A 135 -1.32 -6.58 -21.54
N LEU A 136 -1.41 -6.54 -22.86
CA LEU A 136 -0.97 -7.67 -23.71
C LEU A 136 0.54 -7.60 -23.91
N VAL A 137 1.24 -8.73 -23.72
CA VAL A 137 2.70 -8.85 -23.84
C VAL A 137 3.07 -10.10 -24.63
N PRO A 138 4.26 -10.19 -25.26
CA PRO A 138 4.73 -11.45 -25.84
C PRO A 138 4.89 -12.55 -24.78
N GLY A 139 4.68 -13.80 -25.16
CA GLY A 139 4.84 -14.98 -24.30
C GLY A 139 3.55 -15.74 -24.07
N ASP A 140 3.62 -16.78 -23.23
CA ASP A 140 2.57 -17.78 -23.00
C ASP A 140 2.17 -17.88 -21.52
N THR A 141 2.47 -16.86 -20.71
CA THR A 141 2.12 -16.80 -19.28
C THR A 141 1.23 -15.61 -18.97
N VAL A 142 0.56 -15.64 -17.82
CA VAL A 142 -0.18 -14.51 -17.26
C VAL A 142 0.51 -14.08 -15.97
N ASP A 143 1.10 -12.89 -15.97
CA ASP A 143 1.70 -12.26 -14.80
C ASP A 143 0.63 -11.39 -14.11
N VAL A 144 0.39 -11.65 -12.82
CA VAL A 144 -0.68 -11.01 -12.06
C VAL A 144 -0.10 -10.38 -10.80
N GLN A 145 -0.35 -9.09 -10.61
CA GLN A 145 -0.10 -8.38 -9.37
C GLN A 145 -1.44 -7.98 -8.76
N VAL A 146 -1.66 -8.36 -7.51
CA VAL A 146 -2.89 -8.06 -6.76
C VAL A 146 -2.53 -7.16 -5.58
N ALA A 147 -3.24 -6.06 -5.42
CA ALA A 147 -3.03 -5.12 -4.33
C ALA A 147 -4.34 -4.66 -3.69
N ALA A 148 -4.33 -4.50 -2.37
CA ALA A 148 -5.48 -4.00 -1.62
C ALA A 148 -5.19 -2.60 -1.08
N LYS A 149 -5.78 -1.57 -1.69
CA LYS A 149 -5.52 -0.17 -1.33
C LYS A 149 -6.55 0.36 -0.34
N GLY A 150 -6.09 0.82 0.84
CA GLY A 150 -6.95 1.52 1.78
C GLY A 150 -7.38 2.88 1.24
N GLY A 151 -8.65 3.25 1.46
CA GLY A 151 -9.25 4.49 0.96
C GLY A 151 -8.54 5.73 1.50
N GLY A 152 -8.02 5.69 2.73
CA GLY A 152 -7.23 6.80 3.30
C GLY A 152 -6.02 7.17 2.45
N SER A 153 -5.26 6.15 2.02
CA SER A 153 -4.10 6.35 1.14
C SER A 153 -4.48 6.63 -0.32
N GLU A 154 -5.54 6.00 -0.83
CA GLU A 154 -6.05 6.23 -2.19
C GLU A 154 -6.45 7.70 -2.38
N ASN A 155 -7.15 8.26 -1.39
CA ASN A 155 -7.62 9.65 -1.40
C ASN A 155 -6.49 10.69 -1.28
N LYS A 156 -5.25 10.25 -1.04
CA LYS A 156 -4.06 11.10 -1.03
C LYS A 156 -3.29 11.05 -2.36
N SER A 157 -3.83 10.40 -3.38
CA SER A 157 -3.29 10.49 -4.74
C SER A 157 -3.29 11.94 -5.24
N GLN A 158 -2.20 12.34 -5.88
CA GLN A 158 -1.97 13.70 -6.38
C GLN A 158 -1.57 13.64 -7.84
N PHE A 159 -1.99 14.65 -8.61
CA PHE A 159 -1.66 14.78 -10.01
C PHE A 159 -1.41 16.25 -10.37
N VAL A 160 -0.42 16.48 -11.23
CA VAL A 160 -0.11 17.80 -11.76
C VAL A 160 0.39 17.70 -13.21
N MET A 161 0.07 18.70 -14.02
CA MET A 161 0.71 18.95 -15.30
C MET A 161 1.81 19.99 -15.09
N LEU A 162 3.04 19.53 -14.89
CA LEU A 162 4.19 20.42 -14.76
C LEU A 162 4.61 20.97 -16.13
N ASN A 163 5.24 22.15 -16.14
CA ASN A 163 5.99 22.57 -17.32
C ASN A 163 7.22 21.67 -17.50
N PRO A 164 7.75 21.52 -18.73
CA PRO A 164 8.90 20.67 -19.01
C PRO A 164 10.15 20.96 -18.14
N ASN A 165 10.33 22.19 -17.67
CA ASN A 165 11.48 22.58 -16.84
C ASN A 165 11.18 22.60 -15.33
N ASP A 166 9.92 22.41 -14.91
CA ASP A 166 9.58 22.46 -13.49
C ASP A 166 10.15 21.23 -12.76
N SER A 167 10.56 21.43 -11.51
CA SER A 167 11.16 20.41 -10.66
C SER A 167 10.09 19.50 -10.06
N VAL A 168 10.23 18.19 -10.32
CA VAL A 168 9.39 17.16 -9.67
C VAL A 168 9.66 17.16 -8.16
N VAL A 169 10.91 17.36 -7.75
CA VAL A 169 11.31 17.40 -6.33
C VAL A 169 10.60 18.52 -5.59
N ASP A 170 10.59 19.73 -6.15
CA ASP A 170 9.98 20.89 -5.50
C ASP A 170 8.47 20.68 -5.36
N TRP A 171 7.82 20.14 -6.39
CA TRP A 171 6.40 19.80 -6.33
C TRP A 171 6.12 18.72 -5.27
N VAL A 172 6.92 17.65 -5.17
CA VAL A 172 6.74 16.62 -4.14
C VAL A 172 6.88 17.22 -2.74
N LEU A 173 7.92 18.02 -2.49
CA LEU A 173 8.17 18.62 -1.17
C LEU A 173 7.13 19.66 -0.77
N ALA A 174 6.57 20.39 -1.73
CA ALA A 174 5.43 21.26 -1.47
C ALA A 174 4.15 20.45 -1.16
N THR A 175 3.98 19.29 -1.79
CA THR A 175 2.74 18.51 -1.74
C THR A 175 2.64 17.61 -0.51
N VAL A 176 3.71 16.91 -0.15
CA VAL A 176 3.71 15.91 0.94
C VAL A 176 3.22 16.46 2.28
N PRO A 177 3.59 17.69 2.72
CA PRO A 177 3.06 18.26 3.96
C PRO A 177 1.53 18.38 3.97
N HIS A 178 0.90 18.66 2.83
CA HIS A 178 -0.57 18.78 2.72
C HIS A 178 -1.29 17.43 2.80
N MET A 179 -0.60 16.32 2.55
CA MET A 179 -1.18 14.99 2.70
C MET A 179 -1.39 14.64 4.18
N GLY A 180 -0.56 15.19 5.07
CA GLY A 180 -0.58 14.96 6.52
C GLY A 180 -0.41 13.47 6.88
N ALA A 181 -0.86 13.10 8.07
CA ALA A 181 -0.85 11.71 8.55
C ALA A 181 -1.96 10.82 7.93
N GLY A 182 -2.85 11.37 7.10
CA GLY A 182 -4.07 10.70 6.64
C GLY A 182 -3.86 9.48 5.72
N TRP A 183 -2.62 9.18 5.34
CA TRP A 183 -2.23 7.96 4.62
C TRP A 183 -1.38 7.01 5.48
N CYS A 184 -1.33 7.21 6.81
CA CYS A 184 -0.67 6.33 7.78
C CYS A 184 0.81 6.03 7.44
N PRO A 185 1.71 7.03 7.42
CA PRO A 185 3.16 6.79 7.30
C PRO A 185 3.71 5.98 8.51
N PRO A 186 4.87 5.32 8.40
CA PRO A 186 5.73 5.29 7.23
C PRO A 186 5.26 4.28 6.19
N GLY A 187 5.39 4.64 4.93
CA GLY A 187 5.06 3.77 3.80
C GLY A 187 5.91 4.13 2.59
N MET A 188 5.34 4.13 1.39
CA MET A 188 6.09 4.47 0.16
C MET A 188 5.43 5.59 -0.62
N LEU A 189 6.19 6.26 -1.50
CA LEU A 189 5.62 7.10 -2.55
C LEU A 189 5.87 6.45 -3.90
N GLY A 190 4.81 6.19 -4.65
CA GLY A 190 4.87 5.79 -6.05
C GLY A 190 4.67 7.02 -6.93
N ILE A 191 5.58 7.25 -7.87
CA ILE A 191 5.59 8.43 -8.73
C ILE A 191 5.60 7.98 -10.19
N GLY A 192 4.63 8.46 -10.95
CA GLY A 192 4.56 8.26 -12.40
C GLY A 192 4.88 9.56 -13.11
N VAL A 193 5.83 9.56 -14.04
CA VAL A 193 6.26 10.74 -14.79
C VAL A 193 6.15 10.49 -16.30
N GLY A 194 5.45 11.37 -17.01
CA GLY A 194 5.31 11.30 -18.46
C GLY A 194 4.09 10.54 -18.94
N GLY A 195 4.08 10.16 -20.23
CA GLY A 195 2.85 9.73 -20.91
C GLY A 195 1.82 10.85 -20.97
N THR A 196 0.59 10.50 -20.62
CA THR A 196 -0.59 11.36 -20.43
C THR A 196 -1.06 11.27 -18.97
N ALA A 197 -2.10 12.02 -18.59
CA ALA A 197 -2.57 12.08 -17.20
C ALA A 197 -2.89 10.69 -16.62
N GLU A 198 -3.66 9.90 -17.36
CA GLU A 198 -4.06 8.54 -17.01
C GLU A 198 -2.86 7.59 -16.94
N LYS A 199 -1.89 7.70 -17.87
CA LYS A 199 -0.70 6.84 -17.86
C LYS A 199 0.19 7.15 -16.66
N ALA A 200 0.36 8.43 -16.30
CA ALA A 200 1.10 8.82 -15.10
C ALA A 200 0.47 8.25 -13.83
N MET A 201 -0.86 8.34 -13.68
CA MET A 201 -1.57 7.78 -12.52
C MET A 201 -1.44 6.25 -12.41
N ILE A 202 -1.59 5.54 -13.54
CA ILE A 202 -1.41 4.09 -13.60
C ILE A 202 0.01 3.70 -13.23
N MET A 203 1.03 4.37 -13.78
CA MET A 203 2.43 4.11 -13.46
C MET A 203 2.77 4.40 -12.00
N ALA A 204 2.25 5.49 -11.43
CA ALA A 204 2.43 5.79 -10.01
C ALA A 204 1.87 4.66 -9.14
N LYS A 205 0.71 4.09 -9.50
CA LYS A 205 0.10 2.95 -8.80
C LYS A 205 0.90 1.67 -8.98
N GLU A 206 1.24 1.32 -10.22
CA GLU A 206 1.98 0.09 -10.57
C GLU A 206 3.36 0.08 -9.89
N SER A 207 4.03 1.23 -9.81
CA SER A 207 5.35 1.35 -9.17
C SER A 207 5.36 0.95 -7.69
N LEU A 208 4.21 1.01 -7.01
CA LEU A 208 4.09 0.62 -5.59
C LEU A 208 4.13 -0.90 -5.37
N MET A 209 4.10 -1.70 -6.45
CA MET A 209 4.17 -3.16 -6.41
C MET A 209 5.62 -3.68 -6.40
N ASP A 210 6.59 -2.80 -6.67
CA ASP A 210 8.01 -3.15 -6.65
C ASP A 210 8.53 -3.36 -5.23
N ASN A 211 9.47 -4.30 -5.09
CA ASN A 211 10.16 -4.55 -3.83
C ASN A 211 10.85 -3.30 -3.32
N ILE A 212 10.72 -3.02 -2.03
CA ILE A 212 11.44 -2.00 -1.28
C ILE A 212 12.92 -2.34 -1.24
N ASP A 213 13.75 -1.43 -1.75
CA ASP A 213 15.19 -1.63 -1.94
C ASP A 213 16.03 -0.39 -1.64
N MET A 214 15.45 0.60 -0.95
CA MET A 214 16.10 1.90 -0.71
C MET A 214 17.41 1.76 0.06
N HIS A 215 17.48 0.88 1.05
CA HIS A 215 18.72 0.69 1.81
C HIS A 215 19.83 0.06 0.97
N GLU A 216 19.48 -0.92 0.14
CA GLU A 216 20.39 -1.55 -0.81
C GLU A 216 20.87 -0.53 -1.85
N LEU A 217 19.97 0.33 -2.34
CA LEU A 217 20.27 1.46 -3.23
C LEU A 217 21.23 2.46 -2.58
N LEU A 218 20.99 2.87 -1.33
CA LEU A 218 21.87 3.78 -0.60
C LEU A 218 23.27 3.18 -0.38
N ALA A 219 23.36 1.88 -0.09
CA ALA A 219 24.63 1.21 0.14
C ALA A 219 25.47 1.05 -1.13
N ARG A 220 24.84 0.71 -2.25
CA ARG A 220 25.53 0.50 -3.54
C ARG A 220 25.78 1.79 -4.33
N GLY A 221 25.03 2.85 -4.02
CA GLY A 221 25.01 4.11 -4.77
C GLY A 221 24.14 4.05 -6.04
N PRO A 222 23.69 5.21 -6.56
CA PRO A 222 22.89 5.27 -7.77
C PRO A 222 23.76 4.96 -9.01
N ARG A 223 23.15 4.33 -10.02
CA ARG A 223 23.78 3.99 -11.29
C ARG A 223 23.30 4.85 -12.46
N ASN A 224 22.26 5.65 -12.25
CA ASN A 224 21.66 6.53 -13.24
C ASN A 224 20.91 7.68 -12.54
N GLU A 225 20.53 8.69 -13.32
CA GLU A 225 19.85 9.90 -12.84
C GLU A 225 18.49 9.61 -12.17
N LEU A 226 17.79 8.54 -12.58
CA LEU A 226 16.52 8.15 -11.97
C LEU A 226 16.72 7.64 -10.53
N GLU A 227 17.78 6.86 -10.30
CA GLU A 227 18.16 6.41 -8.96
C GLU A 227 18.68 7.56 -8.09
N GLU A 228 19.40 8.54 -8.67
CA GLU A 228 19.78 9.77 -7.99
C GLU A 228 18.53 10.53 -7.51
N LEU A 229 17.53 10.69 -8.39
CA LEU A 229 16.27 11.34 -8.07
C LEU A 229 15.48 10.59 -6.98
N ARG A 230 15.44 9.24 -7.02
CA ARG A 230 14.83 8.43 -5.95
C ARG A 230 15.48 8.70 -4.60
N ILE A 231 16.81 8.68 -4.53
CA ILE A 231 17.57 8.94 -3.29
C ILE A 231 17.33 10.37 -2.80
N GLU A 232 17.35 11.34 -3.71
CA GLU A 232 17.10 12.75 -3.38
C GLU A 232 15.71 12.94 -2.76
N LEU A 233 14.67 12.42 -3.41
CA LEU A 233 13.29 12.48 -2.91
C LEU A 233 13.16 11.78 -1.56
N TYR A 234 13.69 10.56 -1.41
CA TYR A 234 13.67 9.82 -0.15
C TYR A 234 14.27 10.64 1.00
N ARG A 235 15.48 11.20 0.79
CA ARG A 235 16.17 12.00 1.81
C ARG A 235 15.40 13.27 2.13
N LYS A 236 14.97 14.02 1.11
CA LYS A 236 14.31 15.32 1.31
C LYS A 236 12.91 15.16 1.92
N VAL A 237 12.15 14.14 1.55
CA VAL A 237 10.84 13.85 2.14
C VAL A 237 10.97 13.48 3.62
N ASN A 238 11.91 12.61 3.97
CA ASN A 238 12.16 12.25 5.37
C ASN A 238 12.68 13.46 6.18
N ALA A 239 13.49 14.33 5.57
CA ALA A 239 13.96 15.56 6.19
C ALA A 239 12.85 16.59 6.48
N LEU A 240 11.63 16.44 5.95
CA LEU A 240 10.47 17.25 6.35
C LEU A 240 10.06 17.00 7.81
N GLY A 241 10.51 15.88 8.41
CA GLY A 241 10.28 15.59 9.82
C GLY A 241 8.81 15.28 10.16
N ILE A 242 7.99 14.87 9.19
CA ILE A 242 6.59 14.47 9.42
C ILE A 242 6.54 13.21 10.29
N GLY A 243 7.39 12.23 10.00
CA GLY A 243 7.59 11.03 10.81
C GLY A 243 6.44 10.02 10.75
N ALA A 244 6.61 8.92 11.49
CA ALA A 244 5.63 7.85 11.57
C ALA A 244 4.31 8.37 12.16
N GLN A 245 3.18 8.04 11.52
CA GLN A 245 1.83 8.51 11.85
C GLN A 245 1.69 10.05 11.94
N GLY A 246 2.64 10.81 11.41
CA GLY A 246 2.67 12.28 11.54
C GLY A 246 3.06 12.77 12.94
N LEU A 247 3.70 11.93 13.76
CA LEU A 247 4.10 12.25 15.14
C LEU A 247 5.49 12.89 15.25
N GLY A 248 6.08 13.27 14.11
CA GLY A 248 7.48 13.71 14.03
C GLY A 248 8.47 12.56 14.16
N GLY A 249 9.61 12.66 13.50
CA GLY A 249 10.64 11.61 13.52
C GLY A 249 11.38 11.50 12.20
N LEU A 250 12.18 10.45 12.06
CA LEU A 250 13.08 10.26 10.93
C LEU A 250 12.39 9.67 9.71
N SER A 251 11.38 8.81 9.92
CA SER A 251 10.79 8.00 8.84
C SER A 251 9.37 8.42 8.50
N THR A 252 9.21 9.13 7.39
CA THR A 252 7.91 9.39 6.73
C THR A 252 7.68 8.42 5.57
N VAL A 253 8.73 8.12 4.81
CA VAL A 253 8.75 7.14 3.73
C VAL A 253 9.89 6.13 3.95
N LEU A 254 9.63 4.88 3.62
CA LEU A 254 10.62 3.79 3.60
C LEU A 254 11.30 3.70 2.23
N ASP A 255 10.60 4.08 1.16
CA ASP A 255 11.12 4.11 -0.22
C ASP A 255 10.28 5.05 -1.10
N VAL A 256 10.86 5.46 -2.23
CA VAL A 256 10.23 6.21 -3.32
C VAL A 256 10.44 5.42 -4.60
N LYS A 257 9.35 5.04 -5.28
CA LYS A 257 9.37 4.34 -6.57
C LYS A 257 9.01 5.32 -7.67
N ILE A 258 9.73 5.25 -8.80
CA ILE A 258 9.50 6.14 -9.93
C ILE A 258 9.42 5.32 -11.21
N MET A 259 8.30 5.42 -11.92
CA MET A 259 8.12 4.89 -13.26
C MET A 259 7.98 6.03 -14.25
N THR A 260 8.62 5.90 -15.41
CA THR A 260 8.61 6.93 -16.45
C THR A 260 8.06 6.41 -17.77
N TRP A 261 7.51 7.32 -18.58
CA TRP A 261 7.09 7.03 -19.95
C TRP A 261 7.40 8.22 -20.86
N PRO A 262 7.72 8.00 -22.15
CA PRO A 262 7.82 9.09 -23.12
C PRO A 262 6.59 9.99 -23.08
N THR A 263 6.77 11.30 -23.20
CA THR A 263 5.67 12.27 -23.13
C THR A 263 5.79 13.31 -24.24
N HIS A 264 4.72 14.05 -24.48
CA HIS A 264 4.72 15.14 -25.44
C HIS A 264 5.67 16.25 -24.97
N ALA A 265 6.45 16.85 -25.87
CA ALA A 265 7.51 17.81 -25.51
C ALA A 265 7.03 19.04 -24.73
N ALA A 266 5.75 19.41 -24.86
CA ALA A 266 5.13 20.51 -24.13
C ALA A 266 4.52 20.13 -22.76
N SER A 267 4.59 18.86 -22.36
CA SER A 267 3.89 18.35 -21.18
C SER A 267 4.81 17.55 -20.28
N LYS A 268 4.61 17.68 -18.96
CA LYS A 268 5.19 16.77 -17.96
C LYS A 268 4.10 16.34 -16.97
N PRO A 269 3.25 15.36 -17.33
CA PRO A 269 2.31 14.77 -16.39
C PRO A 269 3.08 14.10 -15.26
N VAL A 270 2.71 14.40 -14.02
CA VAL A 270 3.29 13.79 -12.83
C VAL A 270 2.17 13.38 -11.89
N ALA A 271 2.19 12.11 -11.48
CA ALA A 271 1.31 11.57 -10.46
C ALA A 271 2.14 11.10 -9.26
N MET A 272 1.61 11.28 -8.05
CA MET A 272 2.18 10.75 -6.82
C MET A 272 1.09 10.05 -6.02
N ILE A 273 1.31 8.79 -5.66
CA ILE A 273 0.36 7.97 -4.91
C ILE A 273 1.11 7.38 -3.70
N PRO A 274 0.65 7.62 -2.48
CA PRO A 274 1.26 7.00 -1.32
C PRO A 274 0.81 5.55 -1.12
N ASN A 275 1.73 4.68 -0.71
CA ASN A 275 1.40 3.42 -0.05
C ASN A 275 1.45 3.57 1.46
N CYS A 276 0.39 3.18 2.18
CA CYS A 276 0.32 3.35 3.63
C CYS A 276 1.07 2.24 4.38
N ALA A 277 1.10 2.36 5.71
CA ALA A 277 1.62 1.31 6.57
C ALA A 277 0.95 -0.07 6.37
N ALA A 278 -0.29 -0.11 5.84
CA ALA A 278 -0.91 -1.35 5.35
C ALA A 278 -0.46 -1.63 3.91
N THR A 279 0.83 -1.92 3.73
CA THR A 279 1.43 -2.27 2.43
C THR A 279 1.03 -3.69 2.05
N ARG A 280 0.14 -3.83 1.07
CA ARG A 280 -0.53 -5.11 0.75
C ARG A 280 -0.54 -5.35 -0.74
N HIS A 281 0.42 -6.12 -1.22
CA HIS A 281 0.46 -6.59 -2.59
C HIS A 281 1.14 -7.96 -2.66
N ILE A 282 0.84 -8.70 -3.72
CA ILE A 282 1.53 -9.92 -4.07
C ILE A 282 1.58 -10.07 -5.59
N HIS A 283 2.56 -10.84 -6.06
CA HIS A 283 2.79 -11.17 -7.45
C HIS A 283 2.79 -12.69 -7.64
N PHE A 284 2.12 -13.16 -8.69
CA PHE A 284 2.16 -14.55 -9.12
C PHE A 284 2.08 -14.67 -10.64
N VAL A 285 2.43 -15.84 -11.16
CA VAL A 285 2.38 -16.15 -12.59
C VAL A 285 1.56 -17.42 -12.80
N LEU A 286 0.64 -17.37 -13.77
CA LEU A 286 -0.09 -18.54 -14.25
C LEU A 286 0.48 -19.00 -15.60
N ASP A 287 0.66 -20.30 -15.73
CA ASP A 287 1.20 -20.95 -16.93
C ASP A 287 0.40 -22.20 -17.35
N GLY A 288 -0.80 -22.38 -16.79
CA GLY A 288 -1.73 -23.46 -17.12
C GLY A 288 -1.51 -24.76 -16.33
N ARG A 289 -0.63 -24.75 -15.32
CA ARG A 289 -0.42 -25.90 -14.42
C ARG A 289 -1.41 -25.98 -13.25
N GLY A 290 -2.25 -24.97 -13.06
CA GLY A 290 -3.20 -24.84 -11.95
C GLY A 290 -3.16 -23.45 -11.31
N PRO A 291 -3.82 -23.28 -10.15
CA PRO A 291 -3.80 -22.03 -9.39
C PRO A 291 -2.41 -21.72 -8.82
N ALA A 292 -2.17 -20.45 -8.51
CA ALA A 292 -0.93 -19.97 -7.93
C ALA A 292 -0.77 -20.45 -6.49
N ALA A 293 0.39 -21.03 -6.16
CA ALA A 293 0.74 -21.38 -4.80
C ALA A 293 1.42 -20.19 -4.10
N LEU A 294 0.74 -19.59 -3.13
CA LEU A 294 1.25 -18.43 -2.37
C LEU A 294 1.83 -18.92 -1.03
N THR A 295 3.15 -18.79 -0.85
CA THR A 295 3.83 -19.26 0.37
C THR A 295 3.93 -18.13 1.39
N PRO A 296 3.31 -18.25 2.58
CA PRO A 296 3.46 -17.27 3.64
C PRO A 296 4.92 -17.06 4.05
N PRO A 297 5.33 -15.83 4.41
CA PRO A 297 6.67 -15.59 4.90
C PRO A 297 6.86 -16.26 6.27
N PRO A 298 8.06 -16.76 6.59
CA PRO A 298 8.30 -17.36 7.89
C PRO A 298 8.23 -16.30 8.98
N LEU A 299 7.67 -16.65 10.14
CA LEU A 299 7.56 -15.72 11.29
C LEU A 299 8.92 -15.19 11.78
N SER A 300 10.03 -15.85 11.42
CA SER A 300 11.39 -15.37 11.67
C SER A 300 11.74 -14.06 10.95
N ASP A 301 10.97 -13.67 9.94
CA ASP A 301 11.18 -12.41 9.21
C ASP A 301 10.74 -11.18 10.02
N TRP A 302 9.90 -11.37 11.05
CA TRP A 302 9.52 -10.29 11.95
C TRP A 302 10.61 -10.03 12.98
N PRO A 303 11.02 -8.75 13.19
CA PRO A 303 11.94 -8.41 14.26
C PRO A 303 11.33 -8.74 15.62
N GLN A 304 12.18 -9.08 16.59
CA GLN A 304 11.75 -9.26 17.98
C GLN A 304 11.53 -7.90 18.63
N VAL A 305 10.38 -7.29 18.34
CA VAL A 305 9.93 -6.04 18.97
C VAL A 305 9.11 -6.40 20.20
N HIS A 306 9.67 -6.17 21.38
CA HIS A 306 8.96 -6.29 22.66
C HIS A 306 8.40 -4.92 23.04
N TRP A 307 7.34 -4.51 22.35
CA TRP A 307 6.63 -3.28 22.70
C TRP A 307 5.47 -3.58 23.64
N THR A 308 5.40 -2.83 24.73
CA THR A 308 4.26 -2.84 25.64
C THR A 308 3.80 -1.40 25.84
N PRO A 309 2.49 -1.14 25.89
CA PRO A 309 1.99 0.20 26.17
C PRO A 309 2.54 0.69 27.51
N ASP A 310 3.08 1.91 27.53
CA ASP A 310 3.47 2.56 28.79
C ASP A 310 2.22 3.13 29.47
N TYR A 311 1.54 2.27 30.22
CA TYR A 311 0.34 2.62 30.98
C TYR A 311 0.61 3.63 32.10
N GLN A 312 1.86 3.76 32.59
CA GLN A 312 2.20 4.71 33.64
C GLN A 312 2.40 6.12 33.11
N ALA A 313 2.95 6.25 31.91
CA ALA A 313 3.16 7.54 31.26
C ALA A 313 1.95 8.03 30.45
N SER A 314 0.83 7.30 30.48
CA SER A 314 -0.42 7.68 29.85
C SER A 314 -1.43 8.14 30.91
N ARG A 315 -2.15 9.23 30.64
CA ARG A 315 -3.26 9.67 31.50
C ARG A 315 -4.45 8.73 31.30
N ALA A 316 -4.84 8.02 32.35
CA ALA A 316 -6.05 7.19 32.34
C ALA A 316 -7.30 8.08 32.26
N VAL A 317 -8.21 7.73 31.35
CA VAL A 317 -9.47 8.43 31.12
C VAL A 317 -10.61 7.42 31.11
N ASN A 318 -11.60 7.63 31.97
CA ASN A 318 -12.83 6.86 31.97
C ASN A 318 -13.88 7.55 31.08
N LEU A 319 -14.25 6.89 29.97
CA LEU A 319 -15.22 7.40 29.00
C LEU A 319 -16.63 7.52 29.59
N ASP A 320 -16.99 6.68 30.57
CA ASP A 320 -18.31 6.71 31.23
C ASP A 320 -18.53 7.98 32.08
N THR A 321 -17.43 8.62 32.51
CA THR A 321 -17.47 9.80 33.40
C THR A 321 -16.82 11.03 32.80
N LEU A 322 -16.43 10.98 31.52
CA LEU A 322 -15.67 12.05 30.87
C LEU A 322 -16.48 13.35 30.76
N THR A 323 -15.90 14.47 31.20
CA THR A 323 -16.53 15.80 31.16
C THR A 323 -15.84 16.73 30.16
N ARG A 324 -16.54 17.79 29.74
CA ARG A 324 -15.95 18.81 28.86
C ARG A 324 -14.83 19.58 29.55
N GLU A 325 -14.96 19.80 30.84
CA GLU A 325 -13.97 20.45 31.68
C GLU A 325 -12.68 19.62 31.74
N GLU A 326 -12.81 18.29 31.80
CA GLU A 326 -11.65 17.40 31.76
C GLU A 326 -10.94 17.48 30.40
N ILE A 327 -11.68 17.38 29.30
CA ILE A 327 -11.14 17.48 27.93
C ILE A 327 -10.39 18.81 27.74
N ALA A 328 -10.90 19.91 28.31
CA ALA A 328 -10.28 21.22 28.25
C ALA A 328 -8.91 21.31 28.95
N THR A 329 -8.53 20.32 29.78
CA THR A 329 -7.22 20.26 30.43
C THR A 329 -6.14 19.60 29.57
N TRP A 330 -6.52 18.92 28.48
CA TRP A 330 -5.59 18.14 27.67
C TRP A 330 -4.65 19.02 26.86
N LYS A 331 -3.41 18.54 26.67
CA LYS A 331 -2.39 19.22 25.86
C LYS A 331 -2.07 18.44 24.60
N ALA A 332 -1.73 19.14 23.53
CA ALA A 332 -1.23 18.50 22.31
C ALA A 332 0.02 17.68 22.63
N GLY A 333 0.05 16.43 22.15
CA GLY A 333 1.12 15.46 22.43
C GLY A 333 0.97 14.67 23.72
N GLU A 334 -0.06 14.93 24.55
CA GLU A 334 -0.37 14.12 25.73
C GLU A 334 -0.90 12.74 25.32
N ARG A 335 -0.37 11.68 25.95
CA ARG A 335 -0.85 10.30 25.74
C ARG A 335 -1.99 10.01 26.69
N LEU A 336 -3.13 9.60 26.13
CA LEU A 336 -4.33 9.24 26.87
C LEU A 336 -4.61 7.74 26.73
N LEU A 337 -4.96 7.10 27.84
CA LEU A 337 -5.45 5.72 27.86
C LEU A 337 -6.95 5.76 28.11
N LEU A 338 -7.74 5.49 27.07
CA LEU A 338 -9.19 5.53 27.13
C LEU A 338 -9.74 4.16 27.55
N SER A 339 -10.66 4.15 28.50
CA SER A 339 -11.36 2.96 28.99
C SER A 339 -12.81 3.27 29.30
N GLY A 340 -13.72 2.39 28.91
CA GLY A 340 -15.19 2.52 29.06
C GLY A 340 -15.91 1.79 27.94
#